data_AF-A0A7X7BG18-F1
#
_entry.id   AF-A0A7X7BG18-F1
#
_cell.length_a   1.000
_cell.length_b   1.000
_cell.length_c   1.000
_cell.angle_alpha   90.00
_cell.angle_beta   90.00
_cell.angle_gamma   90.00
#
_symmetry.space_group_name_H-M   'P 1'
#
loop_
_entity.id
_entity.type
_entity.pdbx_description
1 polymer ?
#
loop_
_entity_poly.entity_id
_entity_poly.type
_entity_poly.pdbx_seq_one_letter_code
_entity_poly.pdbx_strand_id
1 'polypeptide(L)'
;KSNSEDGTALFEELRYGTYYIKEIKAPKDYELSNKIVKVEINDKGIFVDDTQVEETENTIEFTFENKKIEVPKTGVESKIKLFASAIILSLLGITYIIKRKQNKDK
;
A
#
# COMPACT_ATOMS: atom_id res chain seq x y z
N LYS A 1 -11.89 -22.53 6.89
CA LYS A 1 -12.51 -21.35 7.56
C LYS A 1 -11.77 -20.08 7.14
N SER A 2 -12.41 -18.91 7.06
CA SER A 2 -11.72 -17.64 6.81
C SER A 2 -12.11 -16.59 7.84
N ASN A 3 -11.15 -15.79 8.33
CA ASN A 3 -11.39 -14.61 9.16
C ASN A 3 -10.87 -13.36 8.45
N SER A 4 -11.78 -12.44 8.12
CA SER A 4 -11.42 -11.19 7.43
C SER A 4 -10.82 -10.13 8.35
N GLU A 5 -11.06 -10.20 9.67
CA GLU A 5 -10.48 -9.27 10.64
C GLU A 5 -9.01 -9.58 10.88
N ASP A 6 -8.69 -10.88 11.02
CA ASP A 6 -7.31 -11.34 11.23
C ASP A 6 -6.53 -11.51 9.90
N GLY A 7 -7.24 -11.53 8.77
CA GLY A 7 -6.65 -11.78 7.45
C GLY A 7 -6.22 -13.24 7.23
N THR A 8 -6.87 -14.20 7.89
CA THR A 8 -6.47 -15.62 7.87
C THR A 8 -7.46 -16.51 7.12
N ALA A 9 -6.92 -17.57 6.52
CA ALA A 9 -7.69 -18.67 5.95
C ALA A 9 -7.08 -20.00 6.38
N LEU A 10 -7.90 -20.86 6.99
CA LEU A 10 -7.52 -22.15 7.56
C LEU A 10 -8.13 -23.29 6.75
N PHE A 11 -7.30 -24.25 6.38
CA PHE A 11 -7.68 -25.50 5.73
C PHE A 11 -7.22 -26.65 6.63
N GLU A 12 -8.13 -27.52 7.03
CA GLU A 12 -7.88 -28.58 8.02
C GLU A 12 -8.11 -29.95 7.40
N GLU A 13 -7.53 -30.98 8.01
CA GLU A 13 -7.74 -32.40 7.66
C GLU A 13 -7.42 -32.72 6.18
N LEU A 14 -6.43 -32.03 5.62
CA LEU A 14 -5.98 -32.27 4.25
C LEU A 14 -5.26 -33.63 4.16
N ARG A 15 -5.75 -34.48 3.25
CA ARG A 15 -5.10 -35.75 2.92
C ARG A 15 -3.96 -35.53 1.93
N TYR A 16 -3.14 -36.56 1.73
CA TYR A 16 -2.16 -36.57 0.65
C TYR A 16 -2.80 -36.25 -0.70
N GLY A 17 -2.15 -35.38 -1.45
CA GLY A 17 -2.65 -34.86 -2.71
C GLY A 17 -2.08 -33.50 -3.06
N THR A 18 -2.52 -32.99 -4.21
CA THR A 18 -2.15 -31.68 -4.73
C THR A 18 -3.36 -30.76 -4.65
N TYR A 19 -3.18 -29.61 -4.01
CA TYR A 19 -4.19 -28.58 -3.82
C TYR A 19 -3.75 -27.29 -4.50
N TYR A 20 -4.73 -26.49 -4.89
CA TYR A 20 -4.53 -25.19 -5.52
C TYR A 20 -5.31 -24.14 -4.77
N ILE A 21 -4.60 -23.15 -4.23
CA ILE A 21 -5.20 -22.02 -3.52
C ILE A 21 -5.23 -20.85 -4.49
N LYS A 22 -6.44 -20.33 -4.72
CA LYS A 22 -6.71 -19.22 -5.64
C LYS A 22 -7.58 -18.18 -4.95
N GLU A 23 -7.21 -16.91 -5.05
CA GLU A 23 -8.06 -15.81 -4.62
C GLU A 23 -9.28 -15.70 -5.55
N ILE A 24 -10.48 -15.73 -4.98
CA ILE A 24 -11.75 -15.63 -5.73
C ILE A 24 -12.38 -14.24 -5.64
N LYS A 25 -11.98 -13.43 -4.64
CA LYS A 25 -12.53 -12.11 -4.38
C LYS A 25 -11.49 -11.27 -3.64
N ALA A 26 -11.15 -10.12 -4.22
CA ALA A 26 -10.23 -9.16 -3.63
C ALA A 26 -10.89 -8.41 -2.45
N PRO A 27 -10.10 -8.00 -1.45
CA PRO A 27 -10.51 -7.01 -0.46
C PRO A 27 -10.82 -5.64 -1.10
N LYS A 28 -11.50 -4.77 -0.34
CA LYS A 28 -11.79 -3.40 -0.79
C LYS A 28 -10.49 -2.62 -1.04
N ASP A 29 -10.42 -1.92 -2.17
CA ASP A 29 -9.28 -1.11 -2.62
C ASP A 29 -8.02 -1.91 -3.02
N TYR A 30 -8.17 -3.21 -3.28
CA TYR A 30 -7.12 -4.11 -3.82
C TYR A 30 -7.51 -4.71 -5.17
N GLU A 31 -6.49 -5.05 -5.98
CA GLU A 31 -6.63 -5.77 -7.24
C GLU A 31 -6.82 -7.27 -6.98
N LEU A 32 -7.71 -7.93 -7.74
CA LEU A 32 -7.87 -9.38 -7.69
C LEU A 32 -6.61 -10.06 -8.25
N SER A 33 -5.98 -10.89 -7.42
CA SER A 33 -4.79 -11.63 -7.80
C SER A 33 -5.12 -12.81 -8.72
N ASN A 34 -4.32 -12.96 -9.78
CA ASN A 34 -4.35 -14.15 -10.64
C ASN A 34 -3.40 -15.26 -10.14
N LYS A 35 -2.72 -15.04 -8.99
CA LYS A 35 -1.79 -16.02 -8.41
C LYS A 35 -2.54 -17.29 -8.00
N ILE A 36 -1.96 -18.43 -8.35
CA ILE A 36 -2.38 -19.75 -7.87
C ILE A 36 -1.21 -20.32 -7.10
N VAL A 37 -1.43 -20.70 -5.85
CA VAL A 37 -0.44 -21.37 -5.00
C VAL A 37 -0.68 -22.87 -5.07
N LYS A 38 0.33 -23.63 -5.45
CA LYS A 38 0.30 -25.10 -5.46
C LYS A 38 0.77 -25.60 -4.09
N VAL A 39 -0.05 -26.41 -3.43
CA VAL A 39 0.33 -27.12 -2.19
C VAL A 39 0.32 -28.61 -2.47
N GLU A 40 1.44 -29.29 -2.24
CA GLU A 40 1.57 -30.73 -2.42
C GLU A 40 1.90 -31.39 -1.09
N ILE A 41 1.09 -32.37 -0.70
CA ILE A 41 1.24 -33.13 0.54
C ILE A 41 1.47 -34.59 0.14
N ASN A 42 2.66 -35.12 0.43
CA ASN A 42 3.04 -36.48 0.08
C ASN A 42 3.95 -37.10 1.17
N ASP A 43 4.46 -38.29 0.90
CA ASP A 43 5.36 -39.05 1.78
C ASP A 43 6.72 -38.38 2.02
N LYS A 44 7.12 -37.45 1.15
CA LYS A 44 8.36 -36.66 1.27
C LYS A 44 8.17 -35.38 2.09
N GLY A 45 6.93 -35.00 2.40
CA GLY A 45 6.58 -33.83 3.18
C GLY A 45 5.61 -32.90 2.46
N ILE A 46 5.65 -31.61 2.84
CA ILE A 46 4.77 -30.57 2.33
C ILE A 46 5.58 -29.61 1.45
N PHE A 47 5.06 -29.32 0.26
CA PHE A 47 5.67 -28.41 -0.70
C PHE A 47 4.69 -27.30 -1.07
N VAL A 48 5.16 -26.06 -1.06
CA VAL A 48 4.43 -24.88 -1.51
C VAL A 48 5.18 -24.30 -2.71
N ASP A 49 4.52 -24.22 -3.87
CA ASP A 49 5.13 -23.80 -5.14
C ASP A 49 6.47 -24.51 -5.41
N ASP A 50 6.45 -25.85 -5.29
CA ASP A 50 7.59 -26.77 -5.46
C ASP A 50 8.77 -26.57 -4.48
N THR A 51 8.61 -25.71 -3.46
CA THR A 51 9.57 -25.51 -2.37
C THR A 51 9.11 -26.28 -1.14
N GLN A 52 9.99 -27.12 -0.57
CA GLN A 52 9.69 -27.84 0.67
C GLN A 52 9.58 -26.85 1.83
N VAL A 53 8.51 -26.98 2.62
CA VAL A 53 8.27 -26.15 3.81
C VAL A 53 8.34 -27.00 5.07
N GLU A 54 8.80 -26.39 6.16
CA GLU A 54 8.79 -27.05 7.47
C GLU A 54 7.39 -26.96 8.09
N GLU A 55 6.92 -28.08 8.60
CA GLU A 55 5.66 -28.20 9.33
C GLU A 55 5.93 -27.96 10.82
N THR A 56 5.14 -27.09 11.45
CA THR A 56 5.20 -26.85 12.90
C THR A 56 3.84 -27.22 13.49
N GLU A 57 3.82 -28.12 14.48
CA GLU A 57 2.56 -28.58 15.13
C GLU A 57 1.47 -28.98 14.13
N ASN A 58 1.86 -29.73 13.10
CA ASN A 58 0.99 -30.17 12.02
C ASN A 58 0.34 -29.07 11.16
N THR A 59 0.91 -27.87 11.18
CA THR A 59 0.41 -26.72 10.44
C THR A 59 1.51 -26.13 9.57
N ILE A 60 1.12 -25.70 8.36
CA ILE A 60 1.94 -24.85 7.51
C ILE A 60 1.31 -23.47 7.40
N GLU A 61 2.14 -22.45 7.45
CA GLU A 61 1.72 -21.06 7.28
C GLU A 61 2.48 -20.43 6.11
N PHE A 62 1.77 -19.72 5.26
CA PHE A 62 2.37 -18.91 4.21
C PHE A 62 1.55 -17.63 4.02
N THR A 63 2.21 -16.57 3.55
CA THR A 63 1.57 -15.28 3.31
C THR A 63 1.10 -15.16 1.86
N PHE A 64 -0.08 -14.55 1.70
CA PHE A 64 -0.62 -14.19 0.39
C PHE A 64 -0.72 -12.67 0.29
N GLU A 65 0.13 -12.06 -0.53
CA GLU A 65 0.20 -10.61 -0.68
C GLU A 65 -0.76 -10.10 -1.76
N ASN A 66 -1.46 -9.01 -1.43
CA ASN A 66 -2.41 -8.35 -2.32
C ASN A 66 -1.87 -7.00 -2.83
N LYS A 67 -2.16 -6.69 -4.10
CA LYS A 67 -1.73 -5.44 -4.73
C LYS A 67 -2.78 -4.35 -4.51
N LYS A 68 -2.40 -3.25 -3.87
CA LYS A 68 -3.31 -2.11 -3.64
C LYS A 68 -3.54 -1.34 -4.94
N ILE A 69 -4.78 -0.90 -5.17
CA ILE A 69 -5.11 -0.05 -6.33
C ILE A 69 -4.48 1.33 -6.12
N GLU A 70 -3.67 1.77 -7.09
CA GLU A 70 -3.11 3.12 -7.07
C GLU A 70 -4.20 4.15 -7.38
N VAL A 71 -4.55 4.97 -6.39
CA VAL A 71 -5.42 6.13 -6.61
C VAL A 71 -4.57 7.34 -7.02
N PRO A 72 -4.97 8.11 -8.05
CA PRO A 72 -4.26 9.33 -8.39
C PRO A 72 -4.29 10.27 -7.19
N LYS A 73 -3.16 10.88 -6.85
CA LYS A 73 -3.10 11.97 -5.87
C LYS A 73 -3.81 13.19 -6.47
N THR A 74 -5.10 13.33 -6.21
CA THR A 74 -5.86 14.54 -6.59
C THR A 74 -5.91 15.48 -5.40
N GLY A 75 -4.99 16.44 -5.39
CA GLY A 75 -4.95 17.56 -4.47
C GLY A 75 -4.05 18.61 -5.07
N VAL A 76 -4.58 19.82 -5.29
CA VAL A 76 -3.77 20.96 -5.77
C VAL A 76 -2.62 21.14 -4.81
N GLU A 77 -1.37 20.94 -5.26
CA GLU A 77 -0.22 21.31 -4.45
C GLU A 77 -0.34 22.78 -4.08
N SER A 78 -0.42 23.01 -2.77
CA SER A 78 -0.97 24.20 -2.15
C SER A 78 -0.48 25.51 -2.78
N LYS A 79 -1.40 26.48 -2.93
CA LYS A 79 -1.17 27.89 -3.35
C LYS A 79 -0.18 28.67 -2.46
N ILE A 80 0.61 28.01 -1.62
CA ILE A 80 1.61 28.58 -0.72
C ILE A 80 2.62 29.44 -1.50
N LYS A 81 3.07 29.00 -2.69
CA LYS A 81 3.94 29.82 -3.56
C LYS A 81 3.24 31.11 -4.02
N LEU A 82 1.95 31.06 -4.30
CA LEU A 82 1.15 32.23 -4.68
C LEU A 82 1.05 33.22 -3.51
N PHE A 83 0.69 32.75 -2.31
CA PHE A 83 0.60 33.59 -1.12
C PHE A 83 1.95 34.16 -0.70
N ALA A 84 3.03 33.36 -0.76
CA ALA A 84 4.39 33.82 -0.47
C ALA A 84 4.81 34.93 -1.45
N SER A 85 4.51 34.80 -2.75
CA SER A 85 4.81 35.84 -3.74
C SER A 85 4.03 37.14 -3.49
N ALA A 86 2.76 37.05 -3.09
CA ALA A 86 1.95 38.21 -2.74
C ALA A 86 2.48 38.95 -1.50
N ILE A 87 2.94 38.22 -0.49
CA ILE A 87 3.56 38.81 0.72
C ILE A 87 4.86 39.54 0.35
N ILE A 88 5.72 38.93 -0.47
CA ILE A 88 6.98 39.55 -0.91
C ILE A 88 6.72 40.82 -1.71
N LEU A 89 5.77 40.79 -2.65
CA LEU A 89 5.40 41.97 -3.45
C LEU A 89 4.84 43.12 -2.58
N SER A 90 4.03 42.79 -1.58
CA SER A 90 3.50 43.78 -0.63
C SER A 90 4.62 44.45 0.17
N LEU A 91 5.57 43.68 0.70
CA LEU A 91 6.71 44.21 1.45
C LEU A 91 7.63 45.10 0.59
N LEU A 92 7.87 44.71 -0.67
CA LEU A 92 8.64 45.54 -1.61
C LEU A 92 7.93 46.87 -1.92
N GLY A 93 6.60 46.86 -2.06
CA GLY A 93 5.81 48.07 -2.24
C GLY A 93 5.89 49.01 -1.03
N ILE A 94 5.72 48.48 0.18
CA ILE A 94 5.80 49.25 1.43
C ILE A 94 7.19 49.86 1.60
N THR A 95 8.25 49.07 1.41
CA THR A 95 9.64 49.56 1.54
C THR A 95 9.97 50.64 0.51
N TYR A 96 9.50 50.50 -0.74
CA TYR A 96 9.64 51.52 -1.76
C TYR A 96 8.94 52.84 -1.37
N ILE A 97 7.71 52.78 -0.85
CA ILE A 97 6.95 53.96 -0.41
C ILE A 97 7.69 54.68 0.74
N ILE A 98 8.20 53.94 1.73
CA ILE A 98 8.96 54.51 2.85
C ILE A 98 10.23 55.21 2.36
N LYS A 99 11.01 54.55 1.50
CA LYS A 99 12.24 55.13 0.93
C LYS A 99 11.95 56.39 0.09
N ARG A 100 10.87 56.38 -0.70
CA ARG A 100 10.45 57.55 -1.49
C ARG A 100 10.05 58.72 -0.59
N LYS A 101 9.42 58.47 0.54
CA LYS A 101 9.05 59.52 1.51
C LYS A 101 10.28 60.12 2.17
N GLN A 102 11.20 59.28 2.67
CA GLN A 102 12.47 59.73 3.26
C GLN A 102 13.35 60.55 2.30
N ASN A 103 13.31 60.25 1.01
CA ASN A 103 14.04 61.02 0.00
C ASN A 103 13.36 62.35 -0.41
N LYS A 104 12.08 62.55 -0.08
CA LYS A 104 11.39 63.84 -0.28
C LYS A 104 11.52 64.78 0.90
N ASP A 105 11.77 64.23 2.09
CA ASP A 105 11.97 64.98 3.33
C ASP A 105 13.45 65.34 3.59
N LYS A 106 14.35 65.05 2.61
CA LYS A 106 15.74 65.53 2.52
C LYS A 106 15.83 66.64 1.50
#